data_AF-A0A9X7JXY1-F1
#
_entry.id   AF-A0A9X7JXY1-F1
#
_cell.length_a   1.000
_cell.length_b   1.000
_cell.length_c   1.000
_cell.angle_alpha   90.00
_cell.angle_beta   90.00
_cell.angle_gamma   90.00
#
_symmetry.space_group_name_H-M   'P 1'
#
loop_
_entity.id
_entity.type
_entity.pdbx_description
1 polymer ?
#
loop_
_entity_poly.entity_id
_entity_poly.type
_entity_poly.pdbx_seq_one_letter_code
_entity_poly.pdbx_strand_id
1 'polypeptide(L)' 'MIKRGMVSFFIIMISSILLSSCSEKPSPHDALQKYTKLWTNQQFEDMYAMLSKQAKQNISKENFINRYKKIYKDPWC' A
#
# COMPACT_ATOMS: atom_id res chain seq x y z
N MET A 1 37.51 27.65 10.38
CA MET A 1 36.14 28.08 9.99
C MET A 1 35.46 27.09 9.05
N ILE A 2 36.16 26.57 8.03
CA ILE A 2 35.65 25.60 7.04
C ILE A 2 35.05 24.32 7.68
N LYS A 3 35.71 23.74 8.69
CA LYS A 3 35.22 22.53 9.40
C LYS A 3 33.88 22.73 10.14
N ARG A 4 33.66 23.92 10.70
CA ARG A 4 32.40 24.30 11.38
C ARG A 4 31.27 24.53 10.36
N GLY A 5 31.60 25.11 9.20
CA GLY A 5 30.67 25.26 8.08
C GLY A 5 30.25 23.92 7.45
N MET A 6 31.20 22.98 7.30
CA MET A 6 30.91 21.62 6.82
C MET A 6 29.96 20.88 7.77
N VAL A 7 30.19 20.92 9.09
CA VAL A 7 29.29 20.29 10.07
C VAL A 7 27.89 20.91 10.00
N SER A 8 27.78 22.23 9.87
CA SER A 8 26.49 22.92 9.71
C SER A 8 25.75 22.46 8.45
N PHE A 9 26.46 22.33 7.32
CA PHE A 9 25.87 21.85 6.06
C PHE A 9 25.33 20.41 6.18
N PHE A 10 26.08 19.52 6.83
CA PHE A 10 25.62 18.15 7.09
C PHE A 10 24.39 18.08 7.99
N ILE A 11 24.31 18.94 9.01
CA ILE A 11 23.13 19.02 9.89
C ILE A 11 21.89 19.48 9.11
N ILE A 12 22.03 20.46 8.22
CA ILE A 12 20.93 20.96 7.39
C ILE A 12 20.47 19.89 6.38
N MET A 13 21.39 19.13 5.81
CA MET A 13 21.05 18.04 4.89
C MET A 13 20.28 16.91 5.61
N ILE A 14 20.72 16.54 6.82
CA ILE A 14 20.06 15.52 7.63
C ILE A 14 18.67 15.98 8.09
N SER A 15 18.51 17.25 8.49
CA SER A 15 17.20 17.78 8.90
C SER A 15 16.20 17.83 7.74
N SER A 16 16.67 18.05 6.51
CA SER A 16 15.85 18.02 5.30
C SER A 16 15.22 16.65 5.03
N ILE A 17 15.94 15.56 5.36
CA ILE A 17 15.44 14.18 5.20
C ILE A 17 14.38 13.86 6.26
N LEU A 18 14.49 14.43 7.46
CA LEU A 18 13.51 14.21 8.53
C LEU A 18 12.15 14.89 8.27
N LEU A 19 12.13 15.90 7.40
CA LEU A 19 10.90 16.62 7.02
C LEU A 19 10.03 15.87 5.99
N SER A 20 10.54 14.82 5.34
CA SER A 20 9.77 14.04 4.36
C SER A 20 8.78 13.04 4.98
N SER A 21 8.63 13.02 6.31
CA SER A 21 7.70 12.11 6.99
C SER A 21 6.24 12.59 7.00
N CYS A 22 5.95 13.76 6.42
CA CYS A 22 4.57 14.20 6.19
C CYS A 22 4.04 13.61 4.87
N SER A 23 4.01 12.28 4.77
CA SER A 23 3.23 11.62 3.73
C SER A 23 1.80 11.54 4.22
N GLU A 24 0.87 12.19 3.51
CA GLU A 24 -0.55 11.93 3.75
C GLU A 24 -0.78 10.43 3.57
N LYS A 25 -1.26 9.77 4.61
CA LYS A 25 -1.71 8.38 4.49
C LYS A 25 -2.90 8.41 3.54
N PRO A 26 -3.01 7.44 2.60
CA PRO A 26 -4.15 7.38 1.71
C PRO A 26 -5.43 7.42 2.54
N SER A 27 -6.34 8.32 2.17
CA SER A 27 -7.60 8.45 2.89
C SER A 27 -8.41 7.15 2.75
N PRO A 28 -9.40 6.91 3.64
CA PRO A 28 -10.32 5.79 3.45
C PRO A 28 -10.98 5.79 2.06
N HIS A 29 -11.24 6.99 1.50
CA HIS A 29 -11.77 7.15 0.15
C HIS A 29 -10.78 6.65 -0.92
N ASP A 30 -9.52 7.07 -0.85
CA ASP A 30 -8.49 6.66 -1.80
C ASP A 30 -8.22 5.15 -1.74
N ALA A 31 -8.22 4.59 -0.53
CA ALA A 31 -8.06 3.16 -0.31
C ALA A 31 -9.22 2.36 -0.95
N LEU A 32 -10.46 2.82 -0.79
CA LEU A 32 -11.63 2.20 -1.40
C LEU A 32 -11.61 2.32 -2.93
N GLN A 33 -11.32 3.51 -3.46
CA GLN A 33 -11.21 3.72 -4.91
C GLN A 33 -10.15 2.79 -5.53
N LYS A 34 -8.97 2.70 -4.90
CA LYS A 34 -7.91 1.80 -5.34
C LYS A 34 -8.37 0.35 -5.30
N TYR A 35 -8.99 -0.10 -4.21
CA TYR A 35 -9.44 -1.48 -4.08
C TYR A 35 -10.48 -1.84 -5.15
N THR A 36 -11.47 -0.98 -5.38
CA THR A 36 -12.51 -1.19 -6.40
C THR A 36 -11.92 -1.23 -7.80
N LYS A 37 -10.95 -0.35 -8.11
CA LYS A 37 -10.24 -0.36 -9.41
C LYS A 37 -9.51 -1.70 -9.64
N LEU A 38 -8.82 -2.22 -8.64
CA LEU A 38 -8.16 -3.52 -8.73
C LEU A 38 -9.17 -4.66 -8.93
N TRP A 39 -10.32 -4.61 -8.25
CA TRP A 39 -11.40 -5.58 -8.46
C TRP A 39 -11.91 -5.53 -9.90
N THR A 40 -12.30 -4.36 -10.41
CA THR A 40 -12.81 -4.22 -11.78
C THR A 40 -11.79 -4.74 -12.82
N ASN A 41 -10.50 -4.51 -12.59
CA ASN A 41 -9.41 -4.98 -13.45
C ASN A 41 -9.01 -6.46 -13.20
N GLN A 42 -9.71 -7.18 -12.33
CA GLN A 42 -9.43 -8.56 -11.94
C GLN A 42 -8.00 -8.79 -11.40
N GLN A 43 -7.41 -7.75 -10.79
CA GLN A 43 -6.09 -7.78 -10.16
C GLN A 43 -6.17 -8.34 -8.73
N PHE A 44 -6.58 -9.60 -8.60
CA PHE A 44 -6.92 -10.21 -7.30
C PHE A 44 -5.71 -10.38 -6.37
N GLU A 45 -4.50 -10.49 -6.90
CA GLU A 45 -3.28 -10.53 -6.08
C GLU A 45 -3.04 -9.20 -5.36
N ASP A 46 -3.23 -8.09 -6.07
CA ASP A 46 -3.07 -6.75 -5.52
C ASP A 46 -4.18 -6.42 -4.52
N MET A 47 -5.41 -6.90 -4.77
CA MET A 47 -6.49 -6.85 -3.78
C MET A 47 -6.12 -7.59 -2.49
N TYR A 48 -5.56 -8.81 -2.60
CA TYR A 48 -5.09 -9.56 -1.44
C TYR A 48 -3.99 -8.81 -0.69
N ALA A 49 -3.07 -8.17 -1.41
CA ALA A 49 -2.01 -7.37 -0.81
C ALA A 49 -2.56 -6.22 0.04
N MET A 50 -3.71 -5.64 -0.32
CA MET A 50 -4.39 -4.60 0.44
C MET A 50 -5.15 -5.08 1.69
N LEU A 51 -5.33 -6.39 1.90
CA LEU A 51 -6.01 -6.89 3.09
C LEU A 51 -5.21 -6.63 4.37
N SER A 52 -5.96 -6.42 5.46
CA SER A 52 -5.39 -6.29 6.80
C SER A 52 -4.62 -7.55 7.21
N LYS A 53 -3.66 -7.39 8.13
CA LYS A 53 -2.92 -8.53 8.69
C LYS A 53 -3.86 -9.56 9.32
N GLN A 54 -4.91 -9.11 10.00
CA GLN A 54 -5.92 -9.98 10.62
C GLN A 54 -6.73 -10.77 9.59
N ALA A 55 -7.08 -10.16 8.45
CA ALA A 55 -7.76 -10.88 7.37
C ALA A 55 -6.84 -11.94 6.76
N LYS A 56 -5.58 -11.61 6.51
CA LYS A 56 -4.58 -12.54 5.94
C LYS A 56 -4.26 -13.73 6.85
N GLN A 57 -4.49 -13.63 8.16
CA GLN A 57 -4.35 -14.77 9.08
C GLN A 57 -5.42 -15.84 8.85
N ASN A 58 -6.60 -15.45 8.37
CA ASN A 58 -7.75 -16.35 8.20
C ASN A 58 -8.02 -16.70 6.73
N ILE A 59 -7.41 -15.97 5.80
CA ILE A 59 -7.65 -16.11 4.36
C ILE A 59 -6.30 -16.28 3.66
N SER A 60 -6.07 -17.46 3.06
CA SER A 60 -4.89 -17.68 2.22
C SER A 60 -4.99 -16.89 0.92
N LYS A 61 -3.84 -16.47 0.38
CA LYS A 61 -3.75 -15.77 -0.92
C LYS A 61 -4.42 -16.59 -2.02
N GLU A 62 -4.14 -17.89 -2.05
CA GLU A 62 -4.71 -18.82 -3.03
C GLU A 62 -6.23 -18.89 -2.94
N ASN A 63 -6.80 -19.10 -1.75
CA ASN A 63 -8.26 -19.20 -1.58
C ASN A 63 -8.96 -17.90 -1.97
N PHE A 64 -8.36 -16.76 -1.63
CA PHE A 64 -8.88 -15.44 -2.03
C PHE A 64 -8.93 -15.31 -3.57
N ILE A 65 -7.80 -15.55 -4.24
CA ILE A 65 -7.71 -15.42 -5.70
C ILE A 65 -8.65 -16.41 -6.41
N ASN A 66 -8.67 -17.67 -5.97
CA ASN A 66 -9.49 -18.71 -6.59
C ASN A 66 -10.97 -18.41 -6.44
N ARG A 67 -11.41 -17.87 -5.29
CA ARG A 67 -12.81 -17.46 -5.10
C ARG A 67 -13.24 -16.40 -6.11
N TYR A 68 -12.44 -15.34 -6.29
CA TYR A 68 -12.79 -14.30 -7.25
C TYR A 68 -12.70 -14.79 -8.70
N LYS A 69 -11.70 -15.61 -9.05
CA LYS A 69 -11.67 -16.28 -10.36
C LYS A 69 -12.91 -17.15 -10.61
N LYS A 70 -13.42 -17.83 -9.58
CA LYS A 70 -14.64 -18.64 -9.67
C LYS A 70 -15.87 -17.76 -9.94
N ILE A 71 -16.04 -16.68 -9.18
CA ILE A 71 -17.16 -15.72 -9.36
C ILE A 71 -17.19 -15.16 -10.79
N TYR A 72 -16.04 -14.86 -11.40
CA TYR A 72 -16.01 -14.35 -12.77
C TYR A 72 -16.20 -15.43 -13.85
N LYS A 73 -15.89 -16.70 -13.54
CA LYS A 73 -16.11 -17.83 -14.45
C LYS A 73 -17.55 -18.36 -14.40
N ASP A 74 -18.13 -18.35 -13.21
CA ASP A 74 -19.52 -18.68 -12.97
C ASP A 74 -20.09 -17.61 -12.02
N PRO A 75 -20.79 -16.59 -12.57
CA PRO A 75 -21.41 -15.54 -11.77
C PRO A 75 -22.48 -16.02 -10.80
N TRP A 76 -22.92 -17.28 -10.93
CA TRP A 76 -23.98 -17.90 -10.14
C TRP A 76 -23.43 -18.90 -9.10
N CYS A 77 -22.11 -18.92 -8.89
CA CYS A 77 -21.35 -19.92 -8.12
C CYS A 77 -20.94 -19.54 -6.69
#